data_AF-A0A4Q5PAG2-F1
#
_entry.id   AF-A0A4Q5PAG2-F1
#
_cell.length_a   1.000
_cell.length_b   1.000
_cell.length_c   1.000
_cell.angle_alpha   90.00
_cell.angle_beta   90.00
_cell.angle_gamma   90.00
#
_symmetry.space_group_name_H-M   'P 1'
#
loop_
_entity.id
_entity.type
_entity.pdbx_description
1 polymer ?
#
loop_
_entity_poly.entity_id
_entity_poly.type
_entity_poly.pdbx_seq_one_letter_code
_entity_poly.pdbx_strand_id
1 'polypeptide(L)'
;FQAPWYDTAWLNRPDIHGGEVCAALVSGLVAPQSPAEARMETLWAYKQGGPGVFKGDLYFYRVDGDLRGRTGAIDTTTCPLYLLTGEYDFSCSPEDTVRTASGITGAEVTVMEQLGHFPMSENPAQFRRYIAPVLEAIKQKQNF
;
A
#
# COMPACT_ATOMS: atom_id res chain seq x y z
N PHE A 1 6.56 -14.48 -1.06
CA PHE A 1 6.55 -14.34 -2.52
C PHE A 1 5.12 -14.59 -2.99
N GLN A 2 4.50 -13.62 -3.65
CA GLN A 2 3.13 -13.72 -4.15
C GLN A 2 3.19 -13.64 -5.67
N ALA A 3 2.77 -14.72 -6.34
CA ALA A 3 2.65 -14.72 -7.79
C ALA A 3 1.61 -13.67 -8.23
N PRO A 4 1.81 -13.00 -9.38
CA PRO A 4 0.77 -12.14 -9.94
C PRO A 4 -0.52 -12.93 -10.16
N TRP A 5 -1.66 -12.39 -9.75
CA TRP A 5 -2.99 -12.97 -9.99
C TRP A 5 -3.58 -12.55 -11.36
N TYR A 6 -2.74 -12.00 -12.24
CA TYR A 6 -3.08 -11.47 -13.55
C TYR A 6 -1.87 -11.54 -14.48
N ASP A 7 -2.10 -11.44 -15.79
CA ASP A 7 -1.03 -11.38 -16.78
C ASP A 7 -0.45 -9.97 -16.88
N THR A 8 0.81 -9.81 -16.46
CA THR A 8 1.51 -8.52 -16.42
C THR A 8 1.82 -7.96 -17.82
N ALA A 9 1.68 -8.75 -18.88
CA ALA A 9 1.82 -8.25 -20.26
C ALA A 9 0.76 -7.20 -20.60
N TRP A 10 -0.42 -7.28 -20.00
CA TRP A 10 -1.55 -6.37 -20.26
C TRP A 10 -1.29 -4.93 -19.79
N LEU A 11 -0.36 -4.75 -18.84
CA LEU A 11 0.00 -3.43 -18.31
C LEU A 11 0.80 -2.58 -19.31
N ASN A 12 1.32 -3.20 -20.37
CA ASN A 12 2.05 -2.50 -21.43
C ASN A 12 2.01 -3.30 -22.75
N ARG A 13 0.83 -3.32 -23.39
CA ARG A 13 0.59 -3.96 -24.68
C ARG A 13 0.19 -2.88 -25.70
N PRO A 14 0.74 -2.87 -26.93
CA PRO A 14 0.50 -1.79 -27.90
C PRO A 14 -0.96 -1.68 -28.39
N ASP A 15 -1.74 -2.74 -28.27
CA ASP A 15 -3.14 -2.85 -28.72
C ASP A 15 -4.16 -2.76 -27.57
N ILE A 16 -3.73 -2.39 -26.36
CA ILE A 16 -4.62 -2.09 -25.22
C ILE A 16 -4.30 -0.71 -24.65
N HIS A 17 -5.32 -0.02 -24.14
CA HIS A 17 -5.12 1.17 -23.32
C HIS A 17 -4.52 0.81 -21.94
N GLY A 18 -3.19 0.83 -21.83
CA GLY A 18 -2.47 0.45 -20.61
C GLY A 18 -2.98 1.13 -19.34
N GLY A 19 -3.24 2.44 -19.36
CA GLY A 19 -3.77 3.16 -18.19
C GLY A 19 -5.13 2.66 -17.68
N GLU A 20 -6.04 2.25 -18.57
CA GLU A 20 -7.34 1.69 -18.18
C GLU A 20 -7.17 0.30 -17.56
N VAL A 21 -6.24 -0.51 -18.08
CA VAL A 21 -5.89 -1.81 -17.47
C VAL A 21 -5.27 -1.60 -16.08
N CYS A 22 -4.33 -0.68 -15.94
CA CYS A 22 -3.71 -0.35 -14.66
C CYS A 22 -4.78 0.04 -13.62
N ALA A 23 -5.68 0.95 -13.99
CA ALA A 23 -6.77 1.38 -13.13
C ALA A 23 -7.74 0.24 -12.81
N ALA A 24 -8.13 -0.58 -13.80
CA ALA A 24 -8.98 -1.73 -13.58
C ALA A 24 -8.34 -2.73 -12.59
N LEU A 25 -7.04 -2.98 -12.73
CA LEU A 25 -6.29 -3.86 -11.84
C LEU A 25 -6.33 -3.38 -10.39
N VAL A 26 -5.98 -2.12 -10.15
CA VAL A 26 -5.92 -1.59 -8.79
C VAL A 26 -7.29 -1.25 -8.23
N SER A 27 -8.34 -1.25 -9.04
CA SER A 27 -9.70 -0.92 -8.60
C SER A 27 -10.26 -1.86 -7.54
N GLY A 28 -9.78 -3.11 -7.50
CA GLY A 28 -10.12 -4.07 -6.45
C GLY A 28 -9.42 -3.79 -5.12
N LEU A 29 -8.31 -3.05 -5.13
CA LEU A 29 -7.55 -2.68 -3.94
C LEU A 29 -8.15 -1.49 -3.19
N VAL A 30 -9.19 -0.87 -3.74
CA VAL A 30 -9.94 0.22 -3.10
C VAL A 30 -11.04 -0.38 -2.23
N ALA A 31 -11.14 0.06 -0.97
CA ALA A 31 -12.18 -0.38 -0.06
C ALA A 31 -13.59 -0.04 -0.58
N PRO A 32 -14.58 -0.93 -0.42
CA PRO A 32 -15.95 -0.67 -0.86
C PRO A 32 -16.63 0.49 -0.12
N GLN A 33 -16.13 0.88 1.05
CA GLN A 33 -16.61 2.00 1.86
C GLN A 33 -16.04 3.35 1.42
N SER A 34 -15.05 3.36 0.54
CA SER A 34 -14.40 4.58 0.05
C SER A 34 -15.42 5.48 -0.69
N PRO A 35 -15.47 6.80 -0.41
CA PRO A 35 -16.33 7.73 -1.14
C PRO A 35 -16.13 7.62 -2.65
N ALA A 36 -17.22 7.63 -3.41
CA ALA A 36 -17.18 7.40 -4.85
C ALA A 36 -16.25 8.38 -5.59
N GLU A 37 -16.26 9.66 -5.21
CA GLU A 37 -15.40 10.69 -5.80
C GLU A 37 -13.91 10.40 -5.57
N ALA A 38 -13.52 10.14 -4.31
CA ALA A 38 -12.15 9.82 -3.92
C ALA A 38 -11.64 8.53 -4.57
N ARG A 39 -12.51 7.51 -4.67
CA ARG A 39 -12.23 6.30 -5.45
C ARG A 39 -11.96 6.63 -6.91
N MET A 40 -12.82 7.42 -7.56
CA MET A 40 -12.66 7.75 -8.98
C MET A 40 -11.40 8.58 -9.23
N GLU A 41 -11.07 9.51 -8.35
CA GLU A 41 -9.83 10.30 -8.40
C GLU A 41 -8.59 9.40 -8.25
N THR A 42 -8.60 8.48 -7.28
CA THR A 42 -7.52 7.49 -7.10
C THR A 42 -7.30 6.67 -8.38
N LEU A 43 -8.37 6.17 -9.01
CA LEU A 43 -8.25 5.40 -10.25
C LEU A 43 -7.85 6.27 -11.45
N TRP A 44 -8.26 7.54 -11.48
CA TRP A 44 -7.85 8.48 -12.51
C TRP A 44 -6.34 8.72 -12.51
N ALA A 45 -5.67 8.70 -11.35
CA ALA A 45 -4.22 8.78 -11.27
C ALA A 45 -3.54 7.61 -12.01
N TYR A 46 -4.07 6.39 -11.88
CA TYR A 46 -3.55 5.22 -12.60
C TYR A 46 -3.80 5.27 -14.11
N LYS A 47 -4.89 5.89 -14.55
CA LYS A 47 -5.19 6.08 -15.98
C LYS A 47 -4.22 7.02 -16.69
N GLN A 48 -3.63 7.96 -15.95
CA GLN A 48 -2.76 9.01 -16.48
C GLN A 48 -1.26 8.64 -16.51
N GLY A 49 -0.90 7.42 -16.06
CA GLY A 49 0.49 6.98 -16.03
C GLY A 49 1.12 6.83 -17.43
N GLY A 50 2.44 7.07 -17.52
CA GLY A 50 3.20 6.82 -18.75
C GLY A 50 3.21 5.34 -19.15
N PRO A 51 3.25 5.00 -20.45
CA PRO A 51 3.29 3.61 -20.90
C PRO A 51 4.41 2.80 -20.25
N GLY A 52 4.08 1.66 -19.65
CA GLY A 52 5.04 0.75 -19.02
C GLY A 52 5.56 1.17 -17.64
N VAL A 53 5.28 2.39 -17.17
CA VAL A 53 5.78 2.88 -15.87
C VAL A 53 5.25 2.02 -14.72
N PHE A 54 3.93 1.79 -14.66
CA PHE A 54 3.32 0.94 -13.63
C PHE A 54 3.81 -0.51 -13.69
N LYS A 55 4.05 -1.04 -14.89
CA LYS A 55 4.65 -2.37 -15.06
C LYS A 55 6.05 -2.45 -14.47
N GLY A 56 6.86 -1.41 -14.67
CA GLY A 56 8.20 -1.31 -14.10
C GLY A 56 8.18 -1.25 -12.57
N ASP A 57 7.28 -0.45 -12.00
CA ASP A 57 7.07 -0.37 -10.55
C ASP A 57 6.75 -1.75 -9.93
N LEU A 58 5.80 -2.48 -10.55
CA LEU A 58 5.45 -3.83 -10.13
C LEU A 58 6.58 -4.84 -10.31
N TYR A 59 7.46 -4.64 -11.31
CA TYR A 59 8.65 -5.49 -11.49
C TYR A 59 9.63 -5.29 -10.34
N PHE A 60 9.92 -4.05 -9.97
CA PHE A 60 10.76 -3.75 -8.81
C PHE A 60 10.20 -4.40 -7.53
N TYR A 61 8.90 -4.22 -7.28
CA TYR A 61 8.23 -4.78 -6.11
C TYR A 61 8.27 -6.32 -6.05
N ARG A 62 8.16 -7.02 -7.19
CA ARG A 62 8.01 -8.50 -7.20
C ARG A 62 9.28 -9.29 -7.50
N VAL A 63 10.23 -8.70 -8.21
CA VAL A 63 11.41 -9.41 -8.75
C VAL A 63 12.69 -8.89 -8.11
N ASP A 64 12.92 -7.59 -8.15
CA ASP A 64 14.20 -7.01 -7.70
C ASP A 64 14.22 -6.74 -6.17
N GLY A 65 13.07 -6.42 -5.58
CA GLY A 65 12.91 -5.99 -4.19
C GLY A 65 12.87 -7.12 -3.15
N ASP A 66 13.78 -8.08 -3.19
CA ASP A 66 13.80 -9.15 -2.18
C ASP A 66 14.38 -8.67 -0.84
N LEU A 67 13.50 -8.51 0.15
CA LEU A 67 13.84 -8.09 1.51
C LEU A 67 13.79 -9.23 2.54
N ARG A 68 13.61 -10.48 2.11
CA ARG A 68 13.57 -11.63 3.03
C ARG A 68 14.86 -11.73 3.84
N GLY A 69 14.72 -12.00 5.14
CA GLY A 69 15.86 -12.10 6.06
C GLY A 69 16.56 -10.77 6.39
N ARG A 70 16.09 -9.64 5.84
CA ARG A 70 16.69 -8.31 6.06
C ARG A 70 15.93 -7.45 7.06
N THR A 71 14.66 -7.76 7.34
CA THR A 71 13.78 -6.96 8.20
C THR A 71 14.28 -6.87 9.64
N GLY A 72 14.96 -7.89 10.16
CA GLY A 72 15.55 -7.87 11.51
C GLY A 72 16.70 -6.88 11.70
N ALA A 73 17.21 -6.27 10.63
CA ALA A 73 18.21 -5.20 10.72
C ALA A 73 17.58 -3.81 11.00
N ILE A 74 16.25 -3.71 11.05
CA ILE A 74 15.56 -2.46 11.36
C ILE A 74 15.63 -2.22 12.87
N ASP A 75 16.32 -1.16 13.27
CA ASP A 75 16.41 -0.71 14.65
C ASP A 75 15.34 0.35 14.97
N THR A 76 14.28 -0.08 15.65
CA THR A 76 13.17 0.81 16.04
C THR A 76 13.49 1.73 17.21
N THR A 77 14.64 1.53 17.89
CA THR A 77 15.11 2.46 18.93
C THR A 77 15.72 3.71 18.32
N THR A 78 16.31 3.59 17.13
CA THR A 78 16.80 4.72 16.34
C THR A 78 15.67 5.40 15.56
N CYS A 79 14.76 4.63 14.95
CA CYS A 79 13.62 5.16 14.21
C CYS A 79 12.36 4.31 14.44
N PRO A 80 11.39 4.79 15.24
CA PRO A 80 10.14 4.06 15.48
C PRO A 80 9.44 3.66 14.18
N LEU A 81 8.99 2.40 14.10
CA LEU A 81 8.30 1.87 12.91
C LEU A 81 6.83 1.59 13.22
N TYR A 82 5.96 2.23 12.46
CA TYR A 82 4.51 2.04 12.49
C TYR A 82 4.04 1.49 11.14
N LEU A 83 3.38 0.33 11.15
CA LEU A 83 2.83 -0.31 9.96
C LEU A 83 1.31 -0.19 9.99
N LEU A 84 0.77 0.62 9.08
CA LEU A 84 -0.67 0.86 8.95
C LEU A 84 -1.14 0.20 7.65
N THR A 85 -1.98 -0.84 7.75
CA THR A 85 -2.41 -1.64 6.58
C THR A 85 -3.92 -1.64 6.47
N GLY A 86 -4.46 -1.36 5.27
CA GLY A 86 -5.90 -1.42 5.03
C GLY A 86 -6.44 -2.85 5.06
N GLU A 87 -7.62 -3.05 5.65
CA GLU A 87 -8.26 -4.37 5.72
C GLU A 87 -8.59 -4.97 4.34
N TYR A 88 -8.78 -4.13 3.32
CA TYR A 88 -9.10 -4.55 1.94
C TYR A 88 -7.89 -4.56 1.00
N ASP A 89 -6.67 -4.39 1.52
CA ASP A 89 -5.45 -4.46 0.71
C ASP A 89 -5.00 -5.92 0.51
N PHE A 90 -5.45 -6.57 -0.56
CA PHE A 90 -4.99 -7.93 -0.89
C PHE A 90 -3.60 -7.98 -1.57
N SER A 91 -3.01 -6.83 -1.91
CA SER A 91 -1.65 -6.75 -2.44
C SER A 91 -0.60 -6.75 -1.32
N CYS A 92 -0.96 -6.23 -0.15
CA CYS A 92 -0.20 -6.29 1.09
C CYS A 92 -1.17 -6.64 2.23
N SER A 93 -1.47 -7.94 2.36
CA SER A 93 -2.53 -8.37 3.28
C SER A 93 -2.24 -8.01 4.75
N PRO A 94 -3.28 -7.84 5.59
CA PRO A 94 -3.11 -7.71 7.04
C PRO A 94 -2.22 -8.82 7.62
N GLU A 95 -2.39 -10.06 7.18
CA GLU A 95 -1.60 -11.21 7.62
C GLU A 95 -0.13 -11.09 7.20
N ASP A 96 0.15 -10.62 5.97
CA ASP A 96 1.50 -10.37 5.50
C ASP A 96 2.18 -9.25 6.29
N THR A 97 1.44 -8.21 6.67
CA THR A 97 1.93 -7.11 7.50
C THR A 97 2.28 -7.60 8.89
N VAL A 98 1.38 -8.33 9.55
CA VAL A 98 1.62 -8.92 10.88
C VAL A 98 2.83 -9.85 10.85
N ARG A 99 2.93 -10.70 9.83
CA ARG A 99 4.09 -11.58 9.65
C ARG A 99 5.39 -10.79 9.49
N THR A 100 5.38 -9.72 8.69
CA THR A 100 6.55 -8.85 8.50
C THR A 100 6.97 -8.18 9.80
N ALA A 101 6.01 -7.63 10.54
CA ALA A 101 6.24 -6.96 11.82
C ALA A 101 6.81 -7.90 12.88
N SER A 102 6.42 -9.18 12.88
CA SER A 102 6.97 -10.17 13.82
C SER A 102 8.48 -10.35 13.72
N GLY A 103 9.07 -10.01 12.56
CA GLY A 103 10.52 -10.00 12.34
C GLY A 103 11.21 -8.68 12.70
N ILE A 104 10.49 -7.68 13.20
CA ILE A 104 11.00 -6.33 13.50
C ILE A 104 10.66 -6.01 14.96
N THR A 105 11.63 -6.18 15.85
CA THR A 105 11.44 -5.89 17.28
C THR A 105 11.02 -4.42 17.46
N GLY A 106 9.92 -4.19 18.18
CA GLY A 106 9.41 -2.85 18.47
C GLY A 106 8.55 -2.22 17.36
N ALA A 107 8.30 -2.91 16.25
CA ALA A 107 7.34 -2.44 15.25
C ALA A 107 5.90 -2.50 15.78
N GLU A 108 5.13 -1.43 15.56
CA GLU A 108 3.72 -1.35 15.91
C GLU A 108 2.87 -1.58 14.64
N VAL A 109 1.83 -2.42 14.73
CA VAL A 109 0.95 -2.74 13.59
C VAL A 109 -0.47 -2.31 13.89
N THR A 110 -1.09 -1.64 12.93
CA THR A 110 -2.52 -1.30 12.95
C THR A 110 -3.16 -1.72 11.65
N VAL A 111 -4.16 -2.60 11.73
CA VAL A 111 -5.06 -2.86 10.60
C VAL A 111 -6.14 -1.77 10.61
N MET A 112 -6.26 -1.07 9.49
CA MET A 112 -7.19 0.04 9.33
C MET A 112 -8.48 -0.47 8.67
N GLU A 113 -9.55 -0.45 9.44
CA GLU A 113 -10.88 -0.84 8.98
C GLU A 113 -11.40 0.17 7.94
N GLN A 114 -12.13 -0.36 6.95
CA GLN A 114 -12.77 0.37 5.85
C GLN A 114 -11.79 1.10 4.93
N LEU A 115 -10.55 0.60 4.87
CA LEU A 115 -9.48 1.10 4.01
C LEU A 115 -8.85 -0.04 3.23
N GLY A 116 -8.37 0.27 2.03
CA GLY A 116 -7.65 -0.64 1.15
C GLY A 116 -6.19 -0.21 1.00
N HIS A 117 -5.66 -0.36 -0.20
CA HIS A 117 -4.25 -0.07 -0.50
C HIS A 117 -3.93 1.42 -0.58
N PHE A 118 -4.94 2.28 -0.72
CA PHE A 118 -4.77 3.70 -1.02
C PHE A 118 -5.35 4.61 0.08
N PRO A 119 -5.12 4.34 1.37
CA PRO A 119 -5.95 4.87 2.44
C PRO A 119 -5.98 6.41 2.46
N MET A 120 -4.85 7.04 2.12
CA MET A 120 -4.68 8.49 2.06
C MET A 120 -5.52 9.16 0.98
N SER A 121 -5.74 8.50 -0.17
CA SER A 121 -6.44 9.07 -1.32
C SER A 121 -7.86 8.52 -1.47
N GLU A 122 -8.10 7.26 -1.14
CA GLU A 122 -9.40 6.62 -1.33
C GLU A 122 -10.43 7.03 -0.27
N ASN A 123 -9.97 7.27 0.98
CA ASN A 123 -10.83 7.70 2.07
C ASN A 123 -10.03 8.51 3.11
N PRO A 124 -9.66 9.76 2.78
CA PRO A 124 -8.77 10.59 3.60
C PRO A 124 -9.32 10.82 5.01
N ALA A 125 -10.64 10.93 5.16
CA ALA A 125 -11.30 11.14 6.45
C ALA A 125 -11.14 9.93 7.38
N GLN A 126 -11.33 8.72 6.86
CA GLN A 126 -11.13 7.49 7.64
C GLN A 126 -9.64 7.27 7.94
N PHE A 127 -8.76 7.45 6.96
CA PHE A 127 -7.31 7.35 7.18
C PHE A 127 -6.81 8.29 8.27
N ARG A 128 -7.32 9.53 8.31
CA ARG A 128 -6.98 10.53 9.32
C ARG A 128 -7.18 10.00 10.75
N ARG A 129 -8.20 9.17 10.99
CA ARG A 129 -8.49 8.61 12.32
C ARG A 129 -7.40 7.66 12.81
N TYR A 130 -6.66 7.04 11.90
CA TYR A 130 -5.56 6.12 12.20
C TYR A 130 -4.20 6.82 12.26
N ILE A 131 -3.91 7.71 11.31
CA ILE A 131 -2.59 8.37 11.26
C ILE A 131 -2.44 9.46 12.32
N ALA A 132 -3.51 10.19 12.68
CA ALA A 132 -3.40 11.31 13.62
C ALA A 132 -2.94 10.88 15.03
N PRO A 133 -3.45 9.80 15.64
CA PRO A 133 -2.92 9.28 16.91
C PRO A 133 -1.44 8.90 16.86
N VAL A 134 -0.98 8.31 15.74
CA VAL A 134 0.44 7.95 15.54
C VAL A 134 1.31 9.21 15.53
N LEU A 135 0.92 10.23 14.76
CA LEU A 135 1.65 11.49 14.69
C LEU A 135 1.69 12.22 16.03
N GLU A 136 0.60 12.19 16.80
CA GLU A 136 0.56 12.77 18.14
C GLU A 136 1.47 12.02 19.12
N ALA A 137 1.49 10.69 19.07
CA ALA A 137 2.41 9.88 19.89
C ALA A 137 3.89 10.19 19.57
N ILE A 138 4.23 10.35 18.28
CA ILE A 138 5.58 10.74 17.85
C ILE A 138 5.93 12.13 18.41
N LYS A 139 5.03 13.10 18.28
CA LYS A 139 5.23 14.47 18.78
C LYS A 139 5.44 14.48 20.30
N GLN A 140 4.69 13.68 21.05
CA GLN A 140 4.84 13.58 22.49
C GLN A 140 6.20 12.98 22.89
N LYS A 141 6.69 11.97 22.16
CA LYS A 141 8.02 11.37 22.40
C LYS A 141 9.19 12.32 22.09
N GLN A 142 9.02 13.26 21.16
CA GLN A 142 10.05 14.24 20.78
C GLN A 142 10.13 15.46 21.72
N ASN A 143 9.12 15.70 22.55
CA ASN A 143 9.08 16.82 23.49
C ASN A 143 9.75 16.51 24.84
N PHE A 144 10.50 15.42 24.93
CA PHE A 144 11.33 15.00 26.07
C PHE A 144 12.76 14.77 25.59
#